data_AF-A0A7C1CYD9-F1
#
_entry.id   AF-A0A7C1CYD9-F1
#
_cell.length_a   1.000
_cell.length_b   1.000
_cell.length_c   1.000
_cell.angle_alpha   90.00
_cell.angle_beta   90.00
_cell.angle_gamma   90.00
#
_symmetry.space_group_name_H-M   'P 1'
#
loop_
_entity.id
_entity.type
_entity.pdbx_description
1 polymer ?
#
loop_
_entity_poly.entity_id
_entity_poly.type
_entity_poly.pdbx_seq_one_letter_code
_entity_poly.pdbx_strand_id
1 'polypeptide(L)'
;MAAIVYQLFNVYLIGLIVYAVASWIQHPQARALHDWLGRFYEPVLAPIRQILHPKRFGESRAAFDFAPLVLFLVVVLVRNVLVGVLGGPR
;
A
#
# COMPACT_ATOMS: atom_id res chain seq x y z
N MET A 1 19.96 -0.07 14.32
CA MET A 1 19.16 -1.14 13.65
C MET A 1 17.71 -0.71 13.45
N ALA A 2 16.98 -0.33 14.50
CA ALA A 2 15.59 0.16 14.39
C ALA A 2 15.39 1.34 13.42
N ALA A 3 16.35 2.27 13.34
CA ALA A 3 16.27 3.41 12.40
C ALA A 3 16.26 2.98 10.92
N ILE A 4 17.06 1.98 10.54
CA ILE A 4 17.11 1.47 9.16
C ILE A 4 15.78 0.81 8.81
N VAL A 5 15.25 -0.01 9.72
CA VAL A 5 13.93 -0.65 9.56
C VAL A 5 12.84 0.40 9.37
N TYR A 6 12.82 1.44 10.21
CA TYR A 6 11.88 2.55 10.09
C TYR A 6 11.96 3.26 8.73
N GLN A 7 13.18 3.53 8.25
CA GLN A 7 13.38 4.16 6.93
C GLN A 7 12.88 3.28 5.78
N LEU A 8 13.13 1.97 5.83
CA LEU A 8 12.63 1.03 4.80
C LEU A 8 11.10 1.06 4.72
N PHE A 9 10.42 1.02 5.87
CA PHE A 9 8.95 1.13 5.90
C PHE A 9 8.46 2.48 5.37
N ASN A 10 9.16 3.59 5.64
CA ASN A 10 8.79 4.89 5.09
C ASN A 10 8.91 4.93 3.56
N VAL A 11 10.00 4.41 3.00
CA VAL A 11 10.18 4.34 1.54
C VAL A 11 9.05 3.52 0.90
N TYR A 12 8.70 2.38 1.51
CA TYR A 12 7.57 1.58 1.06
C TYR A 12 6.23 2.34 1.13
N LEU A 13 5.95 3.04 2.24
CA LEU A 13 4.72 3.82 2.39
C LEU A 13 4.64 4.99 1.40
N ILE A 14 5.76 5.67 1.14
CA ILE A 14 5.82 6.73 0.12
C ILE A 14 5.53 6.13 -1.26
N GLY A 15 6.15 5.00 -1.59
CA GLY A 15 5.89 4.31 -2.86
C GLY A 15 4.43 3.87 -3.02
N LEU A 16 3.78 3.43 -1.93
CA LEU A 16 2.36 3.08 -1.92
C LEU A 16 1.46 4.31 -2.16
N ILE A 17 1.81 5.47 -1.58
CA ILE A 17 1.12 6.74 -1.85
C ILE A 17 1.30 7.12 -3.33
N VAL A 18 2.51 7.03 -3.87
CA VAL A 18 2.77 7.31 -5.28
C VAL A 18 1.96 6.38 -6.18
N TYR A 19 1.89 5.09 -5.87
CA TYR A 19 1.07 4.12 -6.59
C TYR A 19 -0.42 4.50 -6.58
N ALA A 20 -0.96 4.88 -5.42
CA ALA A 20 -2.34 5.29 -5.26
C ALA A 20 -2.65 6.60 -6.01
N VAL A 21 -1.80 7.62 -5.89
CA VAL A 21 -1.95 8.90 -6.59
C VAL A 21 -1.82 8.70 -8.11
N ALA A 22 -0.88 7.86 -8.56
CA ALA A 22 -0.71 7.54 -9.98
C ALA A 22 -1.97 6.89 -10.59
N SER A 23 -2.77 6.17 -9.79
CA SER A 23 -4.04 5.60 -10.23
C SER A 23 -5.12 6.65 -10.54
N TRP A 24 -5.05 7.83 -9.91
CA TRP A 24 -6.00 8.93 -10.12
C TRP A 24 -5.64 9.81 -11.32
N ILE A 25 -4.37 9.80 -11.75
CA ILE A 25 -3.89 10.63 -12.83
C ILE A 25 -4.13 9.94 -14.18
N GLN A 26 -4.97 10.53 -15.03
CA GLN A 26 -5.31 9.97 -16.35
C GLN A 26 -4.23 10.27 -17.42
N HIS A 27 -2.95 10.16 -17.09
CA HIS A 27 -1.81 10.43 -17.97
C HIS A 27 -1.06 9.13 -18.35
N PRO A 28 -0.55 8.95 -19.59
CA PRO A 28 0.14 7.73 -20.01
C PRO A 28 1.35 7.37 -19.14
N GLN A 29 2.14 8.36 -18.74
CA GLN A 29 3.31 8.15 -17.87
C GLN A 29 2.91 7.73 -16.45
N ALA A 30 1.81 8.29 -15.93
CA ALA A 30 1.29 7.92 -14.62
C ALA A 30 0.74 6.49 -14.63
N ARG A 31 0.06 6.10 -15.71
CA ARG A 31 -0.36 4.70 -15.94
C ARG A 31 0.84 3.75 -16.00
N ALA A 32 1.88 4.08 -16.77
CA ALA A 32 3.09 3.25 -16.82
C ALA A 32 3.78 3.12 -15.45
N LEU A 33 3.83 4.21 -14.67
CA LEU A 33 4.36 4.20 -13.30
C LEU A 33 3.49 3.35 -12.37
N HIS A 34 2.17 3.48 -12.45
CA HIS A 34 1.21 2.69 -11.69
C HIS A 34 1.36 1.19 -12.01
N ASP A 35 1.45 0.82 -13.29
CA ASP A 35 1.60 -0.57 -13.72
C ASP A 35 2.95 -1.16 -13.26
N TRP A 36 4.02 -0.36 -13.30
CA TRP A 36 5.33 -0.77 -12.82
C TRP A 36 5.35 -0.98 -11.30
N LEU A 37 4.83 -0.01 -10.54
CA LEU A 37 4.67 -0.13 -9.08
C LEU A 37 3.71 -1.27 -8.72
N GLY A 38 2.68 -1.49 -9.52
CA GLY A 38 1.70 -2.56 -9.36
C GLY A 38 2.36 -3.93 -9.28
N ARG A 39 3.45 -4.17 -10.00
CA ARG A 39 4.19 -5.44 -9.90
C ARG A 39 4.70 -5.75 -8.48
N PHE A 40 4.98 -4.72 -7.69
CA PHE A 40 5.45 -4.84 -6.31
C PHE A 40 4.30 -4.81 -5.29
N TYR A 41 3.28 -4.00 -5.51
CA TYR A 41 2.19 -3.82 -4.56
C TYR A 41 1.01 -4.78 -4.78
N GLU A 42 0.72 -5.20 -6.01
CA GLU A 42 -0.40 -6.12 -6.34
C GLU A 42 -0.36 -7.45 -5.57
N PRO A 43 0.79 -8.12 -5.38
CA PRO A 43 0.81 -9.36 -4.61
C PRO A 43 0.26 -9.21 -3.18
N VAL A 44 0.37 -8.00 -2.61
CA VAL A 44 -0.11 -7.66 -1.27
C VAL A 44 -1.51 -7.02 -1.32
N LEU A 45 -1.78 -6.18 -2.33
CA LEU A 45 -3.07 -5.50 -2.50
C LEU A 45 -4.18 -6.44 -2.98
N ALA A 46 -3.87 -7.41 -3.85
CA ALA A 46 -4.84 -8.37 -4.37
C ALA A 46 -5.59 -9.15 -3.27
N PRO A 47 -4.92 -9.75 -2.27
CA PRO A 47 -5.64 -10.41 -1.17
C PRO A 47 -6.45 -9.41 -0.32
N ILE A 48 -5.93 -8.21 -0.09
CA ILE A 48 -6.67 -7.15 0.63
C ILE A 48 -7.94 -6.77 -0.13
N ARG A 49 -7.86 -6.61 -1.45
CA ARG A 49 -9.02 -6.35 -2.32
C ARG A 49 -10.02 -7.50 -2.32
N GLN A 50 -9.56 -8.74 -2.27
CA GLN A 50 -10.47 -9.90 -2.17
C GLN A 50 -11.28 -9.90 -0.88
N ILE A 51 -10.70 -9.40 0.22
CA ILE A 51 -11.38 -9.26 1.51
C ILE A 51 -12.35 -8.08 1.49
N LEU A 52 -11.93 -6.93 0.95
CA LEU A 52 -12.72 -5.70 0.92
C LEU A 52 -13.86 -5.77 -0.10
N HIS A 53 -13.56 -6.22 -1.31
CA HIS A 53 -14.48 -6.37 -2.42
C HIS A 53 -14.58 -7.86 -2.77
N PRO A 54 -15.23 -8.68 -1.92
CA PRO A 54 -15.53 -10.05 -2.29
C PRO A 54 -16.33 -9.99 -3.60
N LYS A 55 -15.96 -10.81 -4.58
CA LYS A 55 -16.43 -10.81 -5.99
C LYS A 55 -17.96 -10.73 -6.21
N ARG A 56 -18.76 -10.76 -5.15
CA ARG A 56 -20.23 -10.60 -5.10
C ARG A 56 -20.70 -9.15 -5.00
N PHE A 57 -19.89 -8.21 -4.51
CA PHE A 57 -20.21 -6.77 -4.55
C PHE A 57 -19.81 -6.25 -5.94
N GLY A 58 -20.81 -6.16 -6.80
CA GLY A 58 -20.72 -6.09 -8.26
C GLY A 58 -19.68 -5.13 -8.85
N GLU A 59 -19.25 -5.52 -10.05
CA GLU A 59 -18.88 -4.81 -11.30
C GLU A 59 -18.89 -3.26 -11.38
N SER A 60 -18.87 -2.54 -10.28
CA SER A 60 -18.64 -1.11 -10.25
C SER A 60 -17.17 -0.88 -10.55
N ARG A 61 -16.85 -0.71 -11.83
CA ARG A 61 -15.57 -0.14 -12.32
C ARG A 61 -15.25 1.24 -11.69
N ALA A 62 -16.17 1.79 -10.90
CA ALA A 62 -16.07 3.02 -10.11
C ALA A 62 -15.97 2.78 -8.59
N ALA A 63 -15.75 1.54 -8.13
CA ALA A 63 -15.48 1.29 -6.72
C ALA A 63 -14.13 1.94 -6.36
N PHE A 64 -14.18 3.02 -5.59
CA PHE A 64 -13.01 3.70 -5.06
C PHE A 64 -12.09 2.66 -4.39
N ASP A 65 -10.88 2.48 -4.92
CA ASP A 65 -9.96 1.43 -4.43
C ASP A 65 -9.39 1.86 -3.08
N PHE A 66 -10.01 1.40 -2.00
CA PHE A 66 -9.55 1.64 -0.64
C PHE A 66 -8.44 0.66 -0.22
N ALA A 67 -8.07 -0.33 -1.02
CA ALA A 67 -7.05 -1.30 -0.64
C ALA A 67 -5.67 -0.67 -0.37
N PRO A 68 -5.19 0.34 -1.13
CA PRO A 68 -3.96 1.06 -0.79
C PRO A 68 -4.03 1.74 0.57
N LEU A 69 -5.19 2.29 0.96
CA LEU A 69 -5.38 2.91 2.27
C LEU A 69 -5.33 1.87 3.40
N VAL A 70 -5.98 0.72 3.20
CA VAL A 70 -5.95 -0.39 4.17
C VAL A 70 -4.53 -0.93 4.32
N LEU A 71 -3.81 -1.12 3.21
CA LEU A 71 -2.41 -1.54 3.24
C LEU A 71 -1.52 -0.51 3.97
N PHE A 72 -1.74 0.78 3.72
CA PHE A 72 -1.03 1.85 4.42
C PHE A 72 -1.20 1.73 5.94
N LEU A 73 -2.44 1.54 6.42
CA LEU A 73 -2.74 1.38 7.84
C LEU A 73 -2.05 0.15 8.44
N VAL A 74 -2.15 -1.00 7.75
CA VAL A 74 -1.50 -2.26 8.18
C VAL A 74 0.01 -2.07 8.31
N VAL A 75 0.64 -1.45 7.31
CA VAL A 75 2.10 -1.25 7.30
C VAL A 75 2.54 -0.28 8.41
N VAL A 76 1.80 0.78 8.68
CA VAL A 76 2.09 1.71 9.80
C VAL A 76 2.00 0.98 11.14
N LEU A 77 0.97 0.15 11.33
CA LEU A 77 0.79 -0.62 12.56
C LEU A 77 1.95 -1.61 12.76
N VAL A 78 2.27 -2.38 11.72
CA VAL A 78 3.39 -3.34 11.72
C VAL A 78 4.72 -2.64 11.99
N ARG A 79 4.99 -1.50 11.33
CA ARG A 79 6.20 -0.70 11.58
C ARG A 79 6.30 -0.28 13.04
N ASN A 80 5.22 0.27 13.60
CA ASN A 80 5.23 0.78 14.98
C ASN A 80 5.47 -0.36 15.98
N VAL A 81 4.84 -1.52 15.78
CA VAL A 81 5.07 -2.71 16.61
C VAL A 81 6.52 -3.20 16.47
N LEU A 82 7.02 -3.36 15.24
CA LEU A 82 8.39 -3.85 15.01
C LEU A 82 9.45 -2.89 15.56
N VAL A 83 9.28 -1.59 15.38
CA VAL A 83 10.22 -0.58 15.92
C VAL A 83 10.14 -0.52 17.45
N GLY A 84 8.96 -0.71 18.04
CA GLY A 84 8.81 -0.81 19.50
C GLY A 84 9.54 -2.04 20.07
N VAL A 85 9.36 -3.21 19.44
CA VAL A 85 10.02 -4.46 19.85
C VAL A 85 11.54 -4.38 19.65
N LEU A 86 12.02 -3.83 18.52
CA LEU A 86 13.44 -3.69 18.21
C LEU A 86 14.12 -2.51 18.93
N GLY A 87 13.34 -1.53 19.36
CA GLY A 87 13.81 -0.32 20.03
C GLY A 87 13.91 -0.46 21.55
N GLY A 88 13.15 -1.40 22.14
CA GLY A 88 12.98 -1.54 23.59
C GLY A 88 12.24 -0.34 24.20
N PRO A 89 11.52 -0.51 25.34
CA PRO A 89 11.05 0.63 26.10
C PRO A 89 12.28 1.45 26.53
N ARG A 90 12.43 2.65 25.96
CA ARG A 90 13.37 3.66 26.45
C ARG A 90 12.66 4.54 27.45
#